data_AF-A0A2A2RKL9-F1
#
_entry.id   AF-A0A2A2RKL9-F1
#
_cell.length_a   1.000
_cell.length_b   1.000
_cell.length_c   1.000
_cell.angle_alpha   90.00
_cell.angle_beta   90.00
_cell.angle_gamma   90.00
#
_symmetry.space_group_name_H-M   'P 1'
#
loop_
_entity.id
_entity.type
_entity.pdbx_description
1 polymer ?
#
loop_
_entity_poly.entity_id
_entity_poly.type
_entity_poly.pdbx_seq_one_letter_code
_entity_poly.pdbx_strand_id
1 'polypeptide(L)'
;MNEVSAVESPWSAGVKAARDNLLPSLLILAAAAGLVVCYYQVPAVKVWLDVIGKVNAENPTLFAMLCTGFTAGFIPWCFRMAFPSLRPARPGLDLLHSFVWWMFMGVIVRYFYALQGWWFGTEPSVRV
;
A
#
# COMPACT_ATOMS: atom_id res chain seq x y z
N MET A 1 44.81 -12.95 8.82
CA MET A 1 43.61 -13.65 8.30
C MET A 1 42.65 -12.56 7.86
N ASN A 2 42.73 -12.17 6.59
CA ASN A 2 41.99 -11.05 6.01
C ASN A 2 40.73 -11.58 5.33
N GLU A 3 39.57 -11.33 5.92
CA GLU A 3 38.30 -11.26 5.19
C GLU A 3 37.56 -10.02 5.68
N VAL A 4 37.94 -8.86 5.13
CA VAL A 4 37.04 -7.71 5.10
C VAL A 4 36.03 -8.06 4.03
N SER A 5 34.89 -8.62 4.44
CA SER A 5 33.73 -8.81 3.55
C SER A 5 33.42 -7.47 2.92
N ALA A 6 33.59 -7.35 1.60
CA ALA A 6 33.27 -6.12 0.87
C ALA A 6 31.81 -5.76 1.16
N VAL A 7 31.60 -4.62 1.83
CA VAL A 7 30.26 -4.12 2.17
C VAL A 7 29.52 -3.90 0.86
N GLU A 8 28.43 -4.64 0.66
CA GLU A 8 27.57 -4.46 -0.52
C GLU A 8 27.12 -3.00 -0.59
N SER A 9 27.33 -2.36 -1.75
CA SER A 9 26.90 -0.98 -1.93
C SER A 9 25.37 -0.90 -1.82
N PRO A 10 24.81 0.13 -1.13
CA PRO A 10 23.36 0.33 -1.11
C PRO A 10 22.74 0.39 -2.50
N TRP A 11 23.51 0.86 -3.50
CA TRP A 11 23.10 0.90 -4.89
C TRP A 11 22.97 -0.49 -5.52
N SER A 12 23.93 -1.39 -5.29
CA SER A 12 23.85 -2.76 -5.81
C SER A 12 22.71 -3.53 -5.18
N ALA A 13 22.48 -3.35 -3.87
CA ALA A 13 21.35 -3.94 -3.16
C ALA A 13 20.00 -3.42 -3.72
N GLY A 14 19.90 -2.11 -3.99
CA GLY A 14 18.71 -1.51 -4.61
C GLY A 14 18.43 -2.02 -6.02
N VAL A 15 19.46 -2.10 -6.88
CA VAL A 15 19.32 -2.66 -8.24
C VAL A 15 18.89 -4.11 -8.20
N LYS A 16 19.46 -4.91 -7.29
CA LYS A 16 19.07 -6.31 -7.10
C LYS A 16 17.60 -6.41 -6.66
N ALA A 17 17.20 -5.67 -5.63
CA ALA A 17 15.81 -5.66 -5.16
C ALA A 17 14.83 -5.23 -6.26
N ALA A 18 15.17 -4.24 -7.08
CA ALA A 18 14.34 -3.81 -8.21
C ALA A 18 14.19 -4.92 -9.26
N ARG A 19 15.26 -5.68 -9.55
CA ARG A 19 15.23 -6.83 -10.47
C ARG A 19 14.39 -7.98 -9.91
N ASP A 20 14.60 -8.32 -8.64
CA ASP A 20 13.90 -9.43 -7.98
C ASP A 20 12.39 -9.16 -7.86
N ASN A 21 11.98 -7.89 -7.79
CA ASN A 21 10.58 -7.49 -7.68
C ASN A 21 9.97 -6.99 -9.00
N LEU A 22 10.71 -7.00 -10.12
CA LEU A 22 10.23 -6.41 -11.38
C LEU A 22 8.90 -7.04 -11.83
N LEU A 23 8.86 -8.37 -11.91
CA LEU A 23 7.67 -9.10 -12.35
C LEU A 23 6.46 -8.91 -11.41
N PRO A 24 6.56 -9.13 -10.09
CA PRO A 24 5.41 -8.93 -9.21
C PRO A 24 4.94 -7.47 -9.19
N SER A 25 5.85 -6.49 -9.24
CA SER A 25 5.47 -5.08 -9.36
C SER A 25 4.73 -4.77 -10.66
N LEU A 26 5.16 -5.31 -11.80
CA LEU A 26 4.48 -5.13 -13.08
C LEU A 26 3.07 -5.74 -13.07
N LEU A 27 2.87 -6.90 -12.44
CA LEU A 27 1.55 -7.52 -12.31
C LEU A 27 0.60 -6.66 -11.47
N ILE A 28 1.08 -6.11 -10.34
CA ILE A 28 0.29 -5.20 -9.50
C ILE A 28 -0.08 -3.94 -10.28
N LEU A 29 0.88 -3.33 -10.99
CA LEU A 29 0.63 -2.13 -11.80
C LEU A 29 -0.35 -2.41 -12.94
N ALA A 30 -0.22 -3.55 -13.62
CA ALA A 30 -1.14 -3.94 -14.68
C ALA A 30 -2.56 -4.18 -14.14
N ALA A 31 -2.70 -4.82 -12.97
CA ALA A 31 -3.99 -5.01 -12.32
C ALA A 31 -4.61 -3.66 -11.89
N ALA A 32 -3.81 -2.75 -11.32
CA ALA A 32 -4.27 -1.41 -10.96
C ALA A 32 -4.74 -0.61 -12.18
N ALA A 33 -3.95 -0.61 -13.27
CA ALA A 33 -4.32 0.04 -14.53
C ALA A 33 -5.59 -0.58 -15.13
N GLY A 34 -5.68 -1.91 -15.13
CA GLY A 34 -6.87 -2.64 -15.56
C GLY A 34 -8.12 -2.27 -14.75
N LEU A 35 -8.00 -2.12 -13.44
CA LEU A 35 -9.11 -1.68 -12.58
C LEU A 35 -9.59 -0.27 -12.95
N VAL A 36 -8.68 0.66 -13.24
CA VAL A 36 -9.02 2.01 -13.71
C VAL A 36 -9.74 1.95 -15.06
N VAL A 37 -9.25 1.17 -16.02
CA VAL A 37 -9.92 0.98 -17.31
C VAL A 37 -11.32 0.42 -17.10
N CYS A 38 -11.47 -0.62 -16.27
CA CYS A 38 -12.76 -1.22 -15.96
C CYS A 38 -13.72 -0.25 -15.28
N TYR A 39 -13.25 0.66 -14.42
CA TYR A 39 -14.10 1.70 -13.82
C TYR A 39 -14.79 2.58 -14.87
N TYR A 40 -14.12 2.90 -15.98
CA TYR A 40 -14.70 3.73 -17.03
C TYR A 40 -15.42 2.94 -18.12
N GLN A 41 -15.00 1.71 -18.39
CA GLN A 41 -15.49 0.92 -19.54
C GLN A 41 -16.52 -0.15 -19.16
N VAL A 42 -16.59 -0.56 -17.88
CA VAL A 42 -17.49 -1.64 -17.43
C VAL A 42 -18.48 -1.08 -16.40
N PRO A 43 -19.77 -0.87 -16.76
CA PRO A 43 -20.76 -0.25 -15.88
C PRO A 43 -20.91 -0.93 -14.52
N ALA A 44 -20.85 -2.27 -14.48
CA ALA A 44 -20.95 -3.02 -13.23
C ALA A 44 -19.79 -2.70 -12.27
N VAL A 45 -18.56 -2.58 -12.79
CA VAL A 45 -17.37 -2.25 -11.97
C VAL A 45 -17.50 -0.83 -11.43
N LYS A 46 -17.97 0.12 -12.24
CA LYS A 46 -18.24 1.48 -11.80
C LYS A 46 -19.20 1.52 -10.61
N VAL A 47 -20.34 0.82 -10.70
CA VAL A 47 -21.35 0.79 -9.63
C VAL A 47 -20.75 0.33 -8.30
N TRP A 48 -19.96 -0.75 -8.31
CA TRP A 48 -19.32 -1.25 -7.11
C TRP A 48 -18.27 -0.30 -6.54
N LEU A 49 -17.42 0.27 -7.39
CA LEU A 49 -16.39 1.22 -6.94
C LEU A 49 -17.00 2.55 -6.45
N ASP A 50 -18.12 3.00 -7.01
CA ASP A 50 -18.83 4.19 -6.53
C ASP A 50 -19.41 3.98 -5.12
N VAL A 51 -19.78 2.74 -4.75
CA VAL A 51 -20.16 2.42 -3.35
C VAL A 51 -18.98 2.63 -2.41
N ILE A 52 -17.80 2.13 -2.78
CA ILE A 52 -16.57 2.35 -1.99
C ILE A 52 -16.25 3.85 -1.90
N GLY A 53 -16.42 4.58 -3.01
CA GLY A 53 -16.25 6.02 -3.05
C GLY A 53 -17.16 6.78 -2.08
N LYS A 54 -18.44 6.38 -1.99
CA LYS A 54 -19.39 6.95 -1.02
C LYS A 54 -18.98 6.70 0.42
N VAL A 55 -18.61 5.47 0.76
CA VAL A 55 -18.13 5.11 2.11
C VAL A 55 -16.90 5.94 2.50
N ASN A 56 -15.96 6.10 1.57
CA ASN A 56 -14.80 6.97 1.79
C ASN A 56 -15.22 8.45 1.94
N ALA A 57 -16.15 8.96 1.14
CA ALA A 57 -16.58 10.36 1.23
C ALA A 57 -17.29 10.70 2.55
N GLU A 58 -18.09 9.76 3.09
CA GLU A 58 -18.81 9.96 4.35
C GLU A 58 -17.86 10.01 5.56
N ASN A 59 -16.86 9.11 5.61
CA ASN A 59 -15.94 9.00 6.73
C ASN A 59 -14.50 8.74 6.27
N PRO A 60 -13.84 9.74 5.64
CA PRO A 60 -12.59 9.49 4.92
C PRO A 60 -11.42 9.14 5.83
N THR A 61 -11.41 9.64 7.07
CA THR A 61 -10.38 9.30 8.06
C THR A 61 -10.55 7.86 8.55
N LEU A 62 -11.77 7.45 8.87
CA LEU A 62 -12.05 6.07 9.29
C LEU A 62 -11.80 5.09 8.15
N PHE A 63 -12.19 5.44 6.92
CA PHE A 63 -11.89 4.67 5.72
C PHE A 63 -10.38 4.47 5.55
N ALA A 64 -9.59 5.55 5.58
CA ALA A 64 -8.13 5.46 5.44
C ALA A 64 -7.49 4.60 6.55
N MET A 65 -7.94 4.74 7.80
CA MET A 65 -7.50 3.91 8.92
C MET A 65 -7.76 2.43 8.68
N LEU A 66 -9.02 2.06 8.47
CA LEU A 66 -9.43 0.65 8.37
C LEU A 66 -8.92 0.00 7.08
N CYS A 67 -8.97 0.72 5.96
CA CYS A 67 -8.47 0.22 4.69
C CYS A 67 -6.96 -0.07 4.78
N THR A 68 -6.17 0.85 5.32
CA THR A 68 -4.70 0.66 5.47
C THR A 68 -4.40 -0.41 6.52
N GLY A 69 -5.09 -0.41 7.66
CA GLY A 69 -4.96 -1.45 8.68
C GLY A 69 -5.23 -2.84 8.14
N PHE A 70 -6.28 -3.01 7.33
CA PHE A 70 -6.63 -4.29 6.73
C PHE A 70 -5.65 -4.70 5.62
N THR A 71 -5.38 -3.81 4.67
CA THR A 71 -4.58 -4.15 3.48
C THR A 71 -3.08 -4.24 3.73
N ALA A 72 -2.53 -3.40 4.61
CA ALA A 72 -1.09 -3.39 4.94
C ALA A 72 -0.77 -4.07 6.28
N GLY A 73 -1.74 -4.16 7.20
CA GLY A 73 -1.58 -4.87 8.47
C GLY A 73 -2.09 -6.30 8.42
N PHE A 74 -3.39 -6.48 8.25
CA PHE A 74 -4.04 -7.80 8.40
C PHE A 74 -3.70 -8.78 7.27
N ILE A 75 -3.81 -8.39 5.99
CA ILE A 75 -3.53 -9.29 4.87
C ILE A 75 -2.07 -9.79 4.88
N PRO A 76 -1.03 -8.93 5.05
CA PRO A 76 0.34 -9.39 5.15
C PRO A 76 0.61 -10.24 6.39
N TRP A 77 -0.11 -10.00 7.49
CA TRP A 77 -0.08 -10.87 8.65
C TRP A 77 -0.63 -12.27 8.34
N CYS A 78 -1.78 -12.38 7.66
CA CYS A 78 -2.33 -13.66 7.20
C CYS A 78 -1.34 -14.40 6.29
N PHE A 79 -0.67 -13.68 5.38
CA PHE A 79 0.39 -14.25 4.55
C PHE A 79 1.52 -14.83 5.42
N ARG A 80 2.09 -14.06 6.37
CA ARG A 80 3.12 -14.56 7.29
C ARG A 80 2.65 -15.76 8.13
N MET A 81 1.35 -15.84 8.45
CA MET A 81 0.78 -17.01 9.13
C MET A 81 0.68 -18.24 8.21
N ALA A 82 0.53 -18.06 6.90
CA ALA A 82 0.49 -19.17 5.95
C ALA A 82 1.87 -19.83 5.76
N PHE A 83 2.97 -19.08 5.92
CA PHE A 83 4.33 -19.58 5.74
C PHE A 83 5.04 -19.78 7.08
N PRO A 84 5.26 -21.03 7.55
CA PRO A 84 5.86 -21.29 8.86
C PRO A 84 7.20 -20.58 9.12
N SER A 85 8.02 -20.40 8.08
CA SER A 85 9.32 -19.71 8.16
C SER A 85 9.21 -18.21 8.46
N LEU A 86 8.05 -17.60 8.25
CA LEU A 86 7.81 -16.16 8.44
C LEU A 86 6.97 -15.87 9.70
N ARG A 87 6.59 -16.91 10.45
CA ARG A 87 5.74 -16.75 11.63
C ARG A 87 6.52 -16.07 12.77
N PRO A 88 5.99 -15.00 13.35
CA PRO A 88 6.59 -14.35 14.51
C PRO A 88 6.40 -15.23 15.76
N ALA A 89 7.28 -15.06 16.75
CA ALA A 89 7.22 -15.81 18.01
C ALA A 89 5.91 -15.55 18.80
N ARG A 90 5.27 -14.39 18.60
CA ARG A 90 4.01 -14.00 19.27
C ARG A 90 2.98 -13.48 18.26
N PRO A 91 2.29 -14.36 17.52
CA PRO A 91 1.40 -13.97 16.41
C PRO A 91 0.32 -12.96 16.77
N GLY A 92 -0.28 -13.07 17.96
CA GLY A 92 -1.33 -12.14 18.40
C GLY A 92 -0.84 -10.71 18.69
N LEU A 93 0.32 -10.58 19.35
CA LEU A 93 0.93 -9.26 19.59
C LEU A 93 1.45 -8.64 18.30
N ASP A 94 2.00 -9.47 17.42
CA ASP A 94 2.44 -9.03 16.10
C ASP A 94 1.26 -8.58 15.22
N LEU A 95 0.10 -9.25 15.29
CA LEU A 95 -1.13 -8.80 14.63
C LEU A 95 -1.59 -7.45 15.19
N LEU A 96 -1.69 -7.34 16.52
CA LEU A 96 -2.12 -6.10 17.17
C LEU A 96 -1.22 -4.94 16.76
N HIS A 97 0.10 -5.11 16.84
CA HIS A 97 1.06 -4.12 16.40
C HIS A 97 0.88 -3.78 14.92
N SER A 98 0.87 -4.77 14.04
CA SER A 98 0.75 -4.56 12.59
C SER A 98 -0.54 -3.81 12.24
N PHE A 99 -1.68 -4.24 12.78
CA PHE A 99 -2.96 -3.64 12.47
C PHE A 99 -3.06 -2.19 12.99
N VAL A 100 -2.70 -1.95 14.25
CA VAL A 100 -2.75 -0.61 14.86
C VAL A 100 -1.75 0.35 14.21
N TRP A 101 -0.52 -0.12 13.95
CA TRP A 101 0.50 0.67 13.27
C TRP A 101 0.03 1.12 11.88
N TRP A 102 -0.51 0.21 11.08
CA TRP A 102 -0.98 0.54 9.74
C TRP A 102 -2.27 1.37 9.74
N MET A 103 -3.16 1.22 10.73
CA MET A 103 -4.26 2.16 10.93
C MET A 103 -3.76 3.58 11.19
N PHE A 104 -2.78 3.74 12.08
CA PHE A 104 -2.16 5.03 12.37
C PHE A 104 -1.48 5.64 11.13
N MET A 105 -0.72 4.85 10.38
CA MET A 105 -0.13 5.30 9.11
C MET A 105 -1.18 5.72 8.09
N GLY A 106 -2.33 5.03 8.03
CA GLY A 106 -3.46 5.44 7.19
C GLY A 106 -3.96 6.86 7.50
N VAL A 107 -4.01 7.24 8.79
CA VAL A 107 -4.34 8.62 9.21
C VAL A 107 -3.29 9.61 8.71
N ILE A 108 -2.00 9.30 8.93
CA ILE A 108 -0.90 10.18 8.54
C ILE A 108 -0.92 10.42 7.03
N VAL A 109 -0.99 9.35 6.23
CA VAL A 109 -0.98 9.42 4.76
C VAL A 109 -2.17 10.23 4.26
N ARG A 110 -3.35 10.06 4.86
CA ARG A 110 -4.52 10.86 4.51
C ARG A 110 -4.28 12.35 4.70
N TYR A 111 -3.83 12.77 5.88
CA TYR A 111 -3.63 14.19 6.15
C TYR A 111 -2.44 14.75 5.39
N PHE A 112 -1.44 13.93 5.08
CA PHE A 112 -0.37 14.29 4.17
C PHE A 112 -0.91 14.61 2.77
N TYR A 113 -1.77 13.77 2.19
CA TYR A 113 -2.41 14.06 0.90
C TYR A 113 -3.36 15.26 0.95
N ALA A 114 -4.08 15.46 2.06
CA ALA A 114 -4.90 16.65 2.25
C ALA A 114 -4.06 17.94 2.27
N LEU A 115 -2.90 17.90 2.95
CA LEU A 115 -1.94 19.00 2.99
C LEU A 115 -1.34 19.27 1.60
N GLN A 116 -1.00 18.22 0.84
CA GLN A 116 -0.56 18.36 -0.54
C GLN A 116 -1.65 18.98 -1.43
N GLY A 117 -2.90 18.59 -1.25
CA GLY A 117 -4.04 19.21 -1.95
C GLY A 117 -4.22 20.68 -1.61
N TRP A 118 -3.93 21.08 -0.37
CA TRP A 118 -3.91 22.50 0.03
C TRP A 118 -2.74 23.28 -0.59
N TRP A 119 -1.55 22.68 -0.66
CA TRP A 119 -0.37 23.33 -1.24
C TRP A 119 -0.40 23.44 -2.76
N PHE A 120 -0.88 22.41 -3.45
CA PHE A 120 -0.72 22.27 -4.90
C PHE A 120 -2.04 22.27 -5.68
N GLY A 121 -3.18 22.24 -4.98
CA GLY A 121 -4.50 22.06 -5.58
C GLY A 121 -4.92 20.59 -5.65
N THR A 122 -6.21 20.35 -5.86
CA THR A 122 -6.83 19.02 -5.89
C THR A 122 -7.09 18.51 -7.31
N GLU A 123 -6.74 19.29 -8.32
CA GLU A 123 -7.00 18.97 -9.72
C GLU A 123 -5.69 18.98 -10.52
N PRO A 124 -5.53 18.10 -11.52
CA PRO A 124 -4.45 18.20 -12.49
C PRO A 124 -4.60 19.52 -13.25
N SER A 125 -3.77 20.51 -12.92
CA SER A 125 -3.68 21.77 -13.64
C SER A 125 -2.26 21.96 -14.15
N VAL A 126 -2.12 22.13 -15.46
CA VAL A 126 -0.90 22.71 -16.04
C VAL A 126 -1.26 24.18 -16.26
N ARG A 127 -0.67 25.09 -15.49
CA ARG A 127 -0.75 26.51 -15.83
C ARG A 127 0.04 26.71 -17.12
N VAL A 128 -0.67 26.76 -18.25
CA VAL A 128 -0.12 27.20 -19.55
C VAL A 128 -0.11 28.72 -19.57
#